data_AF-A0A252CS55-F1
#
_entry.id   AF-A0A252CS55-F1
#
_cell.length_a   1.000
_cell.length_b   1.000
_cell.length_c   1.000
_cell.angle_alpha   90.00
_cell.angle_beta   90.00
_cell.angle_gamma   90.00
#
_symmetry.space_group_name_H-M   'P 1'
#
loop_
_entity.id
_entity.type
_entity.pdbx_description
1 polymer ?
#
loop_
_entity_poly.entity_id
_entity_poly.type
_entity_poly.pdbx_seq_one_letter_code
_entity_poly.pdbx_strand_id
1 'polypeptide(L)'
;MSLNKDHYQVFASLLEQLRSDVTNTQLNATELRQRLASLKQFFGQQIVPLSEVDSREREVRAEASSDRNFAREQSYRTEMSKQLRLLEIDIMFFQGARQESTAQARLQTIRDRLTTLIRYCDAILRPEDTGEK
;
A
#
# COMPACT_ATOMS: atom_id res chain seq x y z
N MET A 1 -4.50 -11.60 -18.02
CA MET A 1 -4.70 -10.91 -16.73
C MET A 1 -4.41 -9.44 -16.97
N SER A 2 -5.15 -8.50 -16.37
CA SER A 2 -4.88 -7.08 -16.59
C SER A 2 -3.56 -6.73 -15.89
N LEU A 3 -2.54 -6.31 -16.64
CA LEU A 3 -1.19 -5.99 -16.16
C LEU A 3 -1.21 -5.09 -14.92
N ASN A 4 -2.18 -4.18 -14.83
CA ASN A 4 -2.31 -3.26 -13.71
C ASN A 4 -2.60 -3.99 -12.39
N LYS A 5 -3.39 -5.08 -12.41
CA LYS A 5 -3.71 -5.86 -11.22
C LYS A 5 -2.51 -6.65 -10.71
N ASP A 6 -1.64 -7.12 -11.60
CA ASP A 6 -0.45 -7.89 -11.22
C ASP A 6 0.49 -7.03 -10.36
N HIS A 7 0.66 -5.74 -10.68
CA HIS A 7 1.45 -4.82 -9.87
C HIS A 7 0.89 -4.64 -8.45
N TYR A 8 -0.44 -4.53 -8.29
CA TYR A 8 -1.06 -4.46 -6.96
C TYR A 8 -0.97 -5.77 -6.18
N GLN A 9 -1.05 -6.93 -6.84
CA GLN A 9 -0.87 -8.23 -6.18
C GLN A 9 0.55 -8.38 -5.64
N VAL A 10 1.55 -8.01 -6.44
CA VAL A 10 2.96 -8.01 -6.01
C VAL A 10 3.15 -7.04 -4.84
N PHE A 11 2.60 -5.82 -4.94
CA PHE A 11 2.70 -4.83 -3.86
C PHE A 11 2.02 -5.30 -2.57
N ALA A 12 0.82 -5.89 -2.65
CA ALA A 12 0.13 -6.49 -1.51
C ALA A 12 0.96 -7.60 -0.86
N SER A 13 1.56 -8.48 -1.67
CA SER A 13 2.43 -9.56 -1.18
C SER A 13 3.65 -9.02 -0.42
N LEU A 14 4.29 -7.96 -0.94
CA LEU A 14 5.42 -7.31 -0.27
C LEU A 14 5.00 -6.65 1.06
N LEU A 15 3.81 -6.05 1.12
CA LEU A 15 3.26 -5.48 2.35
C LEU A 15 2.91 -6.55 3.39
N GLU A 16 2.36 -7.69 2.95
CA GLU A 16 2.06 -8.83 3.81
C GLU A 16 3.32 -9.44 4.41
N GLN A 17 4.37 -9.62 3.59
CA GLN A 17 5.69 -10.06 4.06
C GLN A 17 6.24 -9.11 5.12
N LEU A 18 6.23 -7.79 4.84
CA LEU A 18 6.70 -6.81 5.83
C LEU A 18 5.87 -6.86 7.12
N ARG A 19 4.54 -7.01 7.03
CA ARG A 19 3.67 -7.12 8.21
C ARG A 19 3.96 -8.39 9.02
N SER A 20 4.22 -9.51 8.35
CA SER A 20 4.60 -10.78 8.98
C SER A 20 5.94 -10.64 9.72
N ASP A 21 6.92 -10.02 9.08
CA ASP A 21 8.27 -9.87 9.63
C ASP A 21 8.29 -8.93 10.85
N VAL A 22 7.51 -7.84 10.80
CA VAL A 22 7.25 -6.97 11.96
C VAL A 22 6.53 -7.73 13.07
N THR A 23 5.64 -8.66 12.72
CA THR A 23 4.87 -9.47 13.67
C THR A 23 5.72 -10.47 14.42
N ASN A 24 6.64 -11.11 13.71
CA ASN A 24 7.56 -12.07 14.30
C ASN A 24 8.74 -11.40 15.00
N THR A 25 8.75 -10.06 15.11
CA THR A 25 9.81 -9.24 15.73
C THR A 25 11.20 -9.52 15.13
N GLN A 26 11.23 -9.96 13.87
CA GLN A 26 12.47 -10.35 13.19
C GLN A 26 13.20 -9.16 12.58
N LEU A 27 12.59 -7.97 12.55
CA LEU A 27 13.13 -6.80 11.90
C LEU A 27 13.54 -5.71 12.89
N ASN A 28 14.76 -5.19 12.71
CA ASN A 28 15.19 -3.95 13.35
C ASN A 28 14.74 -2.71 12.56
N ALA A 29 14.91 -1.52 13.16
CA ALA A 29 14.48 -0.26 12.54
C ALA A 29 15.19 0.04 11.21
N THR A 30 16.44 -0.38 11.03
CA THR A 30 17.21 -0.19 9.80
C THR A 30 16.62 -1.02 8.66
N GLU A 31 16.34 -2.29 8.92
CA GLU A 31 15.73 -3.20 7.94
C GLU A 31 14.31 -2.76 7.56
N LEU A 32 13.52 -2.30 8.54
CA LEU A 32 12.21 -1.70 8.31
C LEU A 32 12.29 -0.53 7.34
N ARG A 33 13.28 0.34 7.53
CA ARG A 33 13.50 1.51 6.68
C ARG A 33 13.92 1.12 5.26
N GLN A 34 14.78 0.12 5.13
CA GLN A 34 15.20 -0.42 3.83
C GLN A 34 14.01 -1.02 3.07
N ARG A 35 13.21 -1.86 3.74
CA ARG A 35 12.01 -2.44 3.12
C ARG A 35 10.98 -1.39 2.75
N LEU A 36 10.79 -0.36 3.58
CA LEU A 36 9.93 0.76 3.23
C LEU A 36 10.46 1.53 2.00
N ALA A 37 11.77 1.75 1.89
CA ALA A 37 12.36 2.40 0.73
C ALA A 37 12.08 1.60 -0.55
N SER A 38 12.26 0.28 -0.51
CA SER A 38 11.93 -0.61 -1.64
C SER A 38 10.44 -0.57 -2.00
N LEU A 39 9.54 -0.57 -1.01
CA LEU A 39 8.09 -0.44 -1.23
C LEU A 39 7.73 0.90 -1.88
N LYS A 40 8.29 2.01 -1.39
CA LYS A 40 8.07 3.35 -1.96
C LYS A 40 8.59 3.42 -3.40
N GLN A 41 9.75 2.83 -3.68
CA GLN A 41 10.29 2.77 -5.03
C GLN A 41 9.40 1.95 -5.95
N PHE A 42 8.98 0.75 -5.54
CA PHE A 42 8.07 -0.08 -6.31
C PHE A 42 6.76 0.66 -6.61
N PHE A 43 6.16 1.28 -5.59
CA PHE A 43 4.93 2.06 -5.76
C PHE A 43 5.12 3.20 -6.77
N GLY A 44 6.19 3.98 -6.64
CA GLY A 44 6.48 5.10 -7.53
C GLY A 44 6.78 4.68 -8.98
N GLN A 45 7.42 3.53 -9.19
CA GLN A 45 7.83 3.07 -10.52
C GLN A 45 6.78 2.21 -11.23
N GLN A 46 6.02 1.42 -10.48
CA GLN A 46 5.14 0.38 -11.04
C GLN A 46 3.65 0.70 -10.87
N ILE A 47 3.26 1.54 -9.90
CA ILE A 47 1.84 1.81 -9.61
C ILE A 47 1.43 3.22 -10.02
N VAL A 48 2.24 4.24 -9.72
CA VAL A 48 1.93 5.63 -10.10
C VAL A 48 1.74 5.81 -11.62
N PRO A 49 2.63 5.30 -12.50
CA PRO A 49 2.52 5.54 -13.94
C PRO A 49 1.29 4.91 -14.60
N LEU A 50 0.69 3.89 -13.97
CA LEU A 50 -0.50 3.21 -14.49
C LEU A 50 -1.67 4.20 -14.70
N SER A 51 -1.70 5.33 -13.98
CA SER A 51 -2.80 6.31 -14.08
C SER A 51 -2.75 7.03 -15.43
N GLU A 52 -1.55 7.28 -15.94
CA GLU A 52 -1.35 7.98 -17.21
C GLU A 52 -1.61 7.04 -18.38
N VAL A 53 -1.21 5.77 -18.26
CA VAL A 53 -1.48 4.73 -19.26
C VAL A 53 -3.00 4.50 -19.37
N ASP A 54 -3.68 4.30 -18.24
CA ASP A 54 -5.14 4.11 -18.21
C ASP A 54 -5.89 5.33 -18.76
N SER A 55 -5.40 6.54 -18.51
CA SER A 55 -6.01 7.77 -19.04
C SER A 55 -5.86 7.87 -20.57
N ARG A 56 -4.67 7.55 -21.11
CA ARG A 56 -4.38 7.60 -22.56
C ARG A 56 -5.12 6.51 -23.33
N GLU A 57 -5.22 5.30 -22.78
CA GLU A 57 -5.95 4.19 -23.44
C GLU A 57 -7.46 4.46 -23.50
N ARG A 58 -8.01 5.22 -22.55
CA ARG A 58 -9.44 5.55 -22.47
C ARG A 58 -9.86 6.76 -23.27
N GLU A 59 -8.97 7.70 -23.56
CA GLU A 59 -9.22 8.78 -24.53
C GLU A 59 -9.65 8.20 -25.91
N VAL A 60 -9.30 6.94 -26.18
CA VAL A 60 -9.65 6.18 -27.40
C VAL A 60 -10.96 5.36 -27.27
N ARG A 61 -11.50 5.12 -26.06
CA ARG A 61 -12.74 4.34 -25.83
C ARG A 61 -13.68 5.04 -24.85
N ALA A 62 -14.67 5.75 -25.38
CA ALA A 62 -15.75 6.39 -24.62
C ALA A 62 -16.72 5.35 -24.04
N GLU A 63 -16.45 4.81 -22.83
CA GLU A 63 -17.42 3.99 -22.08
C GLU A 63 -17.54 4.45 -20.61
N ALA A 64 -18.73 4.90 -20.23
CA ALA A 64 -19.05 5.58 -18.97
C ALA A 64 -19.01 4.68 -17.70
N SER A 65 -19.01 3.36 -17.83
CA SER A 65 -18.98 2.41 -16.69
C SER A 65 -17.57 2.22 -16.11
N SER A 66 -16.54 2.45 -16.92
CA SER A 66 -15.14 2.32 -16.55
C SER A 66 -14.69 3.46 -15.59
N ASP A 67 -15.44 4.56 -15.56
CA ASP A 67 -15.08 5.83 -14.92
C ASP A 67 -15.08 5.77 -13.38
N ARG A 68 -16.05 5.06 -12.77
CA ARG A 68 -16.13 4.96 -11.30
C ARG A 68 -15.01 4.13 -10.68
N ASN A 69 -14.63 3.03 -11.34
CA ASN A 69 -13.55 2.16 -10.87
C ASN A 69 -12.20 2.90 -10.95
N PHE A 70 -12.01 3.71 -11.99
CA PHE A 70 -10.83 4.56 -12.14
C PHE A 70 -10.74 5.65 -11.05
N ALA A 71 -11.82 6.39 -10.81
CA ALA A 71 -11.86 7.39 -9.74
C ALA A 71 -11.61 6.78 -8.34
N ARG A 72 -12.16 5.58 -8.09
CA ARG A 72 -11.92 4.83 -6.85
C ARG A 72 -10.46 4.39 -6.72
N GLU A 73 -9.87 3.86 -7.79
CA GLU A 73 -8.48 3.44 -7.80
C GLU A 73 -7.53 4.63 -7.59
N GLN A 74 -7.75 5.75 -8.27
CA GLN A 74 -6.98 6.99 -8.08
C GLN A 74 -7.07 7.51 -6.63
N SER A 75 -8.25 7.42 -6.02
CA SER A 75 -8.45 7.76 -4.61
C SER A 75 -7.63 6.85 -3.69
N TYR A 76 -7.66 5.54 -3.92
CA TYR A 76 -6.85 4.60 -3.14
C TYR A 76 -5.34 4.79 -3.35
N ARG A 77 -4.87 5.09 -4.56
CA ARG A 77 -3.45 5.40 -4.80
C ARG A 77 -3.00 6.63 -4.00
N THR A 78 -3.84 7.66 -3.94
CA THR A 78 -3.57 8.86 -3.13
C THR A 78 -3.46 8.51 -1.65
N GLU A 79 -4.41 7.73 -1.13
CA GLU A 79 -4.36 7.29 0.27
C GLU A 79 -3.17 6.36 0.54
N MET A 80 -2.82 5.44 -0.37
CA MET A 80 -1.63 4.60 -0.25
C MET A 80 -0.35 5.45 -0.17
N SER A 81 -0.19 6.44 -1.04
CA SER A 81 0.94 7.37 -1.02
C SER A 81 1.06 8.10 0.33
N LYS A 82 -0.07 8.57 0.88
CA LYS A 82 -0.15 9.18 2.21
C LYS A 82 0.22 8.19 3.31
N GLN A 83 -0.32 6.96 3.28
CA GLN A 83 0.01 5.94 4.28
C GLN A 83 1.48 5.54 4.22
N LEU A 84 2.10 5.45 3.05
CA LEU A 84 3.55 5.18 2.92
C LEU A 84 4.41 6.29 3.55
N ARG A 85 4.01 7.56 3.42
CA ARG A 85 4.68 8.68 4.10
C ARG A 85 4.50 8.63 5.61
N LEU A 86 3.30 8.33 6.09
CA LEU A 86 3.05 8.19 7.53
C LEU A 86 3.79 6.98 8.13
N LEU A 87 3.93 5.89 7.37
CA LEU A 87 4.68 4.71 7.78
C LEU A 87 6.16 5.03 8.03
N GLU A 88 6.74 5.93 7.22
CA GLU A 88 8.11 6.42 7.42
C GLU A 88 8.27 7.13 8.76
N ILE A 89 7.30 7.97 9.12
CA ILE A 89 7.26 8.68 10.41
C ILE A 89 7.14 7.70 11.57
N ASP A 90 6.27 6.68 11.45
CA ASP A 90 6.11 5.66 12.48
C ASP A 90 7.39 4.85 12.71
N ILE A 91 8.12 4.51 11.64
CA ILE A 91 9.43 3.83 11.74
C ILE A 91 10.45 4.73 12.42
N MET A 92 10.48 6.04 12.12
CA MET A 92 11.36 6.98 12.82
C MET A 92 11.06 7.05 14.32
N PHE A 93 9.78 7.05 14.71
CA PHE A 93 9.40 7.01 16.12
C PHE A 93 9.71 5.68 16.79
N PHE A 94 9.55 4.56 16.07
CA PHE A 94 9.96 3.25 16.56
C PHE A 94 11.47 3.21 16.83
N GLN A 95 12.28 3.71 15.90
CA GLN A 95 13.74 3.79 16.06
C GLN A 95 14.16 4.61 17.28
N GLY A 96 13.41 5.67 17.62
CA GLY A 96 13.69 6.53 18.77
C GLY A 96 13.13 6.02 20.10
N ALA A 97 12.35 4.93 20.12
CA ALA A 97 11.71 4.43 21.32
C ALA A 97 12.72 3.78 22.27
N ARG A 98 12.86 4.33 23.48
CA ARG A 98 13.78 3.81 24.52
C ARG A 98 13.12 2.86 25.52
N GLN A 99 11.80 2.91 25.63
CA GLN A 99 11.02 2.05 26.52
C GLN A 99 10.36 0.95 25.70
N GLU A 100 10.42 -0.29 26.18
CA GLU A 100 9.84 -1.45 25.50
C GLU A 100 8.34 -1.30 25.25
N SER A 101 7.60 -0.77 26.23
CA SER A 101 6.17 -0.47 26.09
C SER A 101 5.88 0.53 24.95
N THR A 102 6.72 1.54 24.79
CA THR A 102 6.61 2.52 23.70
C THR A 102 6.98 1.86 22.36
N ALA A 103 8.04 1.04 22.33
CA ALA A 103 8.45 0.34 21.12
C ALA A 103 7.36 -0.62 20.61
N GLN A 104 6.72 -1.37 21.52
CA GLN A 104 5.59 -2.24 21.20
C GLN A 104 4.38 -1.46 20.65
N ALA A 105 4.03 -0.33 21.26
CA ALA A 105 2.94 0.52 20.77
C ALA A 105 3.23 1.08 19.35
N ARG A 106 4.50 1.43 19.07
CA ARG A 106 4.93 1.86 17.73
C ARG A 106 4.90 0.73 16.71
N LEU A 107 5.34 -0.47 17.08
CA LEU A 107 5.22 -1.66 16.23
C LEU A 107 3.76 -1.97 15.91
N GLN A 108 2.84 -1.84 16.87
CA GLN A 108 1.42 -2.01 16.62
C GLN A 108 0.90 -0.99 15.60
N THR A 109 1.27 0.28 15.75
CA THR A 109 0.91 1.36 14.81
C THR A 109 1.40 1.04 13.39
N ILE A 110 2.64 0.56 13.25
CA ILE A 110 3.23 0.12 11.97
C ILE A 110 2.39 -1.02 11.36
N ARG A 111 2.01 -2.03 12.15
CA ARG A 111 1.21 -3.18 11.70
C ARG A 111 -0.20 -2.77 11.24
N ASP A 112 -0.84 -1.88 11.97
CA ASP A 112 -2.16 -1.36 11.63
C ASP A 112 -2.13 -0.57 10.31
N ARG A 113 -1.06 0.21 10.11
CA ARG A 113 -0.87 0.95 8.86
C ARG A 113 -0.58 0.04 7.67
N LEU A 114 0.26 -0.98 7.83
CA LEU A 114 0.49 -2.00 6.81
C LEU A 114 -0.80 -2.73 6.44
N THR A 115 -1.63 -3.06 7.44
CA THR A 115 -2.95 -3.68 7.21
C THR A 115 -3.87 -2.76 6.42
N THR A 116 -3.85 -1.45 6.67
CA THR A 116 -4.61 -0.46 5.90
C THR A 116 -4.15 -0.40 4.44
N LEU A 117 -2.83 -0.40 4.19
CA LEU A 117 -2.27 -0.44 2.84
C LEU A 117 -2.67 -1.70 2.07
N ILE A 118 -2.64 -2.87 2.72
CA ILE A 118 -3.09 -4.14 2.13
C ILE A 118 -4.58 -4.05 1.75
N ARG A 119 -5.44 -3.55 2.64
CA ARG A 119 -6.88 -3.37 2.35
C ARG A 119 -7.15 -2.51 1.13
N TYR A 120 -6.37 -1.45 0.93
CA TYR A 120 -6.50 -0.64 -0.29
C TYR A 120 -6.11 -1.41 -1.54
N CYS A 121 -5.08 -2.27 -1.47
CA CYS A 121 -4.71 -3.14 -2.59
C CYS A 121 -5.83 -4.13 -2.90
N ASP A 122 -6.38 -4.77 -1.86
CA ASP A 122 -7.49 -5.71 -2.00
C ASP A 122 -8.73 -5.07 -2.61
N ALA A 123 -9.07 -3.84 -2.19
CA ALA A 123 -10.20 -3.10 -2.73
C ALA A 123 -10.04 -2.72 -4.22
N ILE A 124 -8.81 -2.57 -4.71
CA ILE A 124 -8.51 -2.37 -6.14
C ILE A 124 -8.57 -3.70 -6.90
N LEU A 125 -8.04 -4.77 -6.32
CA LEU A 125 -8.00 -6.10 -6.94
C LEU A 125 -9.38 -6.74 -7.06
N ARG A 126 -10.22 -6.52 -6.06
CA ARG A 126 -11.61 -6.99 -5.94
C ARG A 126 -12.55 -5.79 -5.85
N PRO A 127 -12.80 -5.10 -6.97
CA PRO A 127 -13.68 -3.93 -6.97
C PRO A 127 -15.12 -4.24 -6.56
N GLU A 128 -15.51 -5.52 -6.46
CA GLU A 128 -16.83 -6.00 -6.07
C GLU A 128 -16.75 -7.12 -5.02
N ASP A 129 -16.96 -6.74 -3.75
CA ASP A 129 -17.74 -7.51 -2.78
C ASP A 129 -18.44 -6.47 -1.87
N THR A 130 -19.34 -5.71 -2.49
CA THR A 130 -20.50 -5.16 -1.77
C THR A 130 -21.65 -6.13 -2.06
N GLY A 131 -21.45 -7.40 -1.71
CA GLY A 131 -22.48 -8.43 -1.68
C GLY A 131 -22.89 -8.64 -0.23
N GLU A 132 -24.02 -8.05 0.14
CA GLU A 132 -24.88 -8.45 1.26
C GLU A 132 -24.25 -8.57 2.67
N LYS A 133 -24.66 -7.64 3.54
CA LYS A 133 -25.46 -8.00 4.72
C LYS A 133 -26.39 -6.86 5.10
#